data_AF-A0A498LW00-F1
#
_entry.id   AF-A0A498LW00-F1
#
_cell.length_a   1.000
_cell.length_b   1.000
_cell.length_c   1.000
_cell.angle_alpha   90.00
_cell.angle_beta   90.00
_cell.angle_gamma   90.00
#
_symmetry.space_group_name_H-M   'P 1'
#
loop_
_entity.id
_entity.type
_entity.pdbx_description
1 polymer ?
#
loop_
_entity_poly.entity_id
_entity_poly.type
_entity_poly.pdbx_seq_one_letter_code
_entity_poly.pdbx_strand_id
1 'polypeptide(L)'
;MSRTSKLSLPLESHHWKKRITCQAFSNVLSEGVNNFYTLNVLFPPEFSDDQPDQVQVIEDETATLPVKVSANPDEITCEWIFQGEKLVKERDPRYHFDDWTLEIVNVSRRDGGDYIIECSNAEGNNRTKLKLDVQCEELKTNSDTSA
;
A
#
# COMPACT_ATOMS: atom_id res chain seq x y z
N MET A 1 -33.38 -19.59 33.47
CA MET A 1 -33.58 -18.50 32.48
C MET A 1 -32.26 -18.28 31.77
N SER A 2 -32.24 -18.33 30.43
CA SER A 2 -31.04 -17.97 29.65
C SER A 2 -30.91 -16.45 29.57
N ARG A 3 -29.70 -15.90 29.64
CA ARG A 3 -29.42 -14.48 29.43
C ARG A 3 -28.69 -14.30 28.10
N THR A 4 -29.11 -13.33 27.31
CA THR A 4 -28.48 -13.00 26.02
C THR A 4 -28.09 -11.53 26.03
N SER A 5 -26.92 -11.24 25.48
CA SER A 5 -26.45 -9.87 25.21
C SER A 5 -26.27 -9.70 23.71
N LYS A 6 -26.51 -8.48 23.20
CA LYS A 6 -26.33 -8.12 21.79
C LYS A 6 -25.40 -6.92 21.71
N LEU A 7 -24.38 -7.03 20.87
CA LEU A 7 -23.47 -5.94 20.53
C LEU A 7 -23.82 -5.42 19.12
N SER A 8 -23.79 -4.10 18.94
CA SER A 8 -24.00 -3.47 17.64
C SER A 8 -22.99 -2.33 17.52
N LEU A 9 -22.17 -2.38 16.48
CA LEU A 9 -21.06 -1.45 16.24
C LEU A 9 -21.05 -1.07 14.76
N PRO A 10 -20.80 0.21 14.42
CA PRO A 10 -20.39 0.56 13.06
C PRO A 10 -19.01 -0.05 12.80
N LEU A 11 -18.86 -0.80 11.71
CA LEU A 11 -17.60 -1.44 11.33
C LEU A 11 -16.83 -0.54 10.35
N GLU A 12 -15.50 -0.59 10.46
CA GLU A 12 -14.55 0.22 9.69
C GLU A 12 -13.35 -0.67 9.34
N SER A 13 -12.52 -0.27 8.38
CA SER A 13 -11.38 -1.07 7.89
C SER A 13 -10.43 -1.50 9.02
N HIS A 14 -10.14 -0.60 9.97
CA HIS A 14 -9.27 -0.88 11.12
C HIS A 14 -9.83 -1.97 12.08
N HIS A 15 -11.11 -2.33 11.95
CA HIS A 15 -11.74 -3.44 12.68
C HIS A 15 -11.52 -4.81 12.01
N TRP A 16 -11.01 -4.86 10.78
CA TRP A 16 -10.72 -6.12 10.09
C TRP A 16 -9.75 -7.00 10.90
N LYS A 17 -10.05 -8.30 10.98
CA LYS A 17 -9.30 -9.30 11.76
C LYS A 17 -9.24 -9.03 13.28
N LYS A 18 -9.92 -8.01 13.80
CA LYS A 18 -10.05 -7.80 15.25
C LYS A 18 -11.02 -8.83 15.84
N ARG A 19 -10.79 -9.17 17.10
CA ARG A 19 -11.55 -10.19 17.84
C ARG A 19 -12.53 -9.55 18.80
N ILE A 20 -13.80 -9.91 18.70
CA ILE A 20 -14.83 -9.62 19.69
C ILE A 20 -15.01 -10.83 20.58
N THR A 21 -14.93 -10.64 21.90
CA THR A 21 -15.08 -11.72 22.88
C THR A 21 -16.41 -11.57 23.60
N CYS A 22 -17.19 -12.65 23.65
CA CYS A 22 -18.34 -12.81 24.52
C CYS A 22 -17.91 -13.61 25.75
N GLN A 23 -18.14 -13.06 26.94
CA GLN A 23 -17.80 -13.72 28.20
C GLN A 23 -19.06 -13.86 29.06
N ALA A 24 -19.24 -15.04 29.64
CA ALA A 24 -20.31 -15.36 30.57
C ALA A 24 -19.71 -15.80 31.91
N PHE A 25 -20.26 -15.26 33.00
CA PHE A 25 -19.87 -15.59 34.36
C PHE A 25 -21.07 -16.14 35.14
N SER A 26 -20.81 -17.11 36.01
CA SER A 26 -21.78 -17.68 36.95
C SER A 26 -21.13 -17.80 38.32
N ASN A 27 -21.84 -17.48 39.39
CA ASN A 27 -21.35 -17.60 40.76
C ASN A 27 -21.12 -19.05 41.22
N VAL A 28 -21.59 -20.03 40.44
CA VAL A 28 -21.37 -21.47 40.69
C VAL A 28 -20.11 -22.00 39.99
N LEU A 29 -19.68 -21.34 38.90
CA LEU A 29 -18.49 -21.75 38.16
C LEU A 29 -17.27 -20.98 38.71
N SER A 30 -16.14 -21.67 38.89
CA SER A 30 -14.89 -21.05 39.35
C SER A 30 -14.27 -20.11 38.31
N GLU A 31 -14.56 -20.33 37.03
CA GLU A 31 -14.07 -19.55 35.91
C GLU A 31 -15.20 -19.20 34.93
N GLY A 32 -15.10 -18.02 34.30
CA GLY A 32 -16.03 -17.61 33.26
C GLY A 32 -15.78 -18.34 31.94
N VAL A 33 -16.83 -18.62 31.18
CA VAL A 33 -16.73 -19.18 29.83
C VAL A 33 -16.62 -18.03 28.85
N ASN A 34 -15.73 -18.15 27.86
CA ASN A 34 -15.64 -17.19 26.77
C ASN A 34 -15.72 -17.87 25.40
N ASN A 35 -16.20 -17.12 24.43
CA ASN A 35 -16.12 -17.44 23.01
C ASN A 35 -15.81 -16.16 22.26
N PHE A 36 -15.24 -16.26 21.07
CA PHE A 36 -14.84 -15.10 20.29
C PHE A 36 -15.22 -15.23 18.82
N TYR A 37 -15.33 -14.07 18.18
CA TYR A 37 -15.58 -13.94 16.75
C TYR A 37 -14.55 -12.99 16.15
N THR A 38 -13.95 -13.39 15.03
CA THR A 38 -13.03 -12.54 14.26
C THR A 38 -13.82 -11.80 13.19
N LEU A 39 -13.73 -10.47 13.19
CA LEU A 39 -14.48 -9.63 12.26
C LEU A 39 -13.92 -9.74 10.84
N ASN A 40 -14.80 -10.06 9.89
CA ASN A 40 -14.55 -9.94 8.46
C ASN A 40 -15.22 -8.66 7.95
N VAL A 41 -14.46 -7.57 7.86
CA VAL A 41 -14.93 -6.27 7.37
C VAL A 41 -14.45 -6.09 5.95
N LEU A 42 -15.35 -5.85 5.01
CA LEU A 42 -15.02 -5.53 3.62
C LEU A 42 -14.78 -4.01 3.50
N PHE A 43 -13.75 -3.61 2.77
CA PHE A 43 -13.38 -2.22 2.57
C PHE A 43 -12.61 -2.02 1.25
N PRO A 44 -12.70 -0.82 0.63
CA PRO A 44 -11.93 -0.49 -0.56
C PRO A 44 -10.42 -0.46 -0.27
N PRO A 45 -9.56 -0.39 -1.30
CA PRO A 45 -8.13 -0.28 -1.09
C PRO A 45 -7.75 0.97 -0.26
N GLU A 46 -6.91 0.79 0.76
CA GLU A 46 -6.41 1.83 1.64
C GLU A 46 -4.88 1.80 1.62
N PHE A 47 -4.27 2.90 1.17
CA PHE A 47 -2.82 3.06 1.22
C PHE A 47 -2.36 3.31 2.64
N SER A 48 -1.27 2.66 3.03
CA SER A 48 -0.69 2.78 4.35
C SER A 48 -0.02 4.13 4.57
N ASP A 49 0.02 4.60 5.81
CA ASP A 49 0.72 5.84 6.20
C ASP A 49 2.23 5.81 5.89
N ASP A 50 2.81 4.62 5.69
CA ASP A 50 4.21 4.41 5.32
C ASP A 50 4.42 4.25 3.80
N GLN A 51 3.40 4.48 2.98
CA GLN A 51 3.51 4.62 1.54
C GLN A 51 4.41 5.83 1.23
N PRO A 52 5.50 5.67 0.45
CA PRO A 52 6.34 6.80 0.12
C PRO A 52 5.64 7.79 -0.81
N ASP A 53 5.72 9.07 -0.47
CA ASP A 53 5.28 10.19 -1.30
C ASP A 53 6.34 10.59 -2.35
N GLN A 54 7.61 10.23 -2.11
CA GLN A 54 8.73 10.52 -3.02
C GLN A 54 9.76 9.39 -3.01
N VAL A 55 10.30 9.07 -4.19
CA VAL A 55 11.44 8.18 -4.39
C VAL A 55 12.54 8.95 -5.12
N GLN A 56 13.76 8.85 -4.63
CA GLN A 56 14.94 9.42 -5.27
C GLN A 56 15.78 8.30 -5.92
N VAL A 57 16.26 8.56 -7.12
CA VAL A 57 17.08 7.63 -7.90
C VAL A 57 18.15 8.40 -8.67
N ILE A 58 19.31 7.79 -8.91
CA ILE A 58 20.34 8.39 -9.76
C ILE A 58 20.03 8.02 -11.22
N GLU A 59 20.33 8.93 -12.15
CA GLU A 59 20.25 8.65 -13.58
C GLU A 59 21.03 7.37 -13.95
N ASP A 60 20.53 6.62 -14.92
CA ASP A 60 21.02 5.31 -15.35
C ASP A 60 20.86 4.15 -14.34
N GLU A 61 20.38 4.41 -13.13
CA GLU A 61 20.01 3.35 -12.17
C GLU A 61 18.57 2.84 -12.37
N THR A 62 18.17 1.88 -11.53
CA THR A 62 16.80 1.35 -11.48
C THR A 62 16.00 2.07 -10.38
N ALA A 63 14.86 2.67 -10.74
CA ALA A 63 13.90 3.17 -9.76
C ALA A 63 12.91 2.09 -9.36
N THR A 64 12.58 2.02 -8.07
CA THR A 64 11.52 1.15 -7.54
C THR A 64 10.48 2.02 -6.84
N LEU A 65 9.24 2.00 -7.35
CA LEU A 65 8.10 2.74 -6.81
C LEU A 65 7.15 1.75 -6.11
N PRO A 66 7.31 1.56 -4.79
CA PRO A 66 6.60 0.51 -4.05
C PRO A 66 5.14 0.87 -3.81
N VAL A 67 4.32 -0.16 -3.61
CA VAL A 67 2.89 -0.05 -3.31
C VAL A 67 2.59 -0.73 -1.99
N LYS A 68 2.10 0.05 -1.02
CA LYS A 68 1.70 -0.41 0.30
C LYS A 68 0.21 -0.16 0.48
N VAL A 69 -0.58 -1.10 0.00
CA VAL A 69 -2.03 -1.02 -0.02
C VAL A 69 -2.63 -2.22 0.71
N SER A 70 -3.69 -1.98 1.46
CA SER A 70 -4.49 -3.03 2.11
C SER A 70 -5.92 -2.96 1.62
N ALA A 71 -6.56 -4.11 1.47
CA ALA A 71 -7.96 -4.20 1.04
C ALA A 71 -8.57 -5.50 1.56
N ASN A 72 -9.90 -5.54 1.62
CA ASN A 72 -10.64 -6.79 1.77
C ASN A 72 -11.95 -6.68 0.98
N PRO A 73 -12.18 -7.49 -0.07
CA PRO A 73 -11.34 -8.60 -0.54
C PRO A 73 -9.93 -8.16 -0.99
N ASP A 74 -8.97 -9.09 -0.87
CA ASP A 74 -7.57 -8.87 -1.22
C ASP A 74 -7.30 -9.02 -2.72
N GLU A 75 -8.29 -9.48 -3.50
CA GLU A 75 -8.25 -9.41 -4.96
C GLU A 75 -8.42 -7.95 -5.43
N ILE A 76 -7.29 -7.26 -5.56
CA ILE A 76 -7.21 -5.89 -6.06
C ILE A 76 -6.62 -5.84 -7.47
N THR A 77 -6.96 -4.79 -8.22
CA THR A 77 -6.27 -4.41 -9.46
C THR A 77 -5.72 -3.01 -9.31
N CYS A 78 -4.42 -2.82 -9.53
CA CYS A 78 -3.78 -1.52 -9.49
C CYS A 78 -3.19 -1.13 -10.85
N GLU A 79 -3.22 0.16 -11.15
CA GLU A 79 -2.69 0.74 -12.39
C GLU A 79 -1.85 1.98 -12.08
N TRP A 80 -0.69 2.08 -12.72
CA TRP A 80 0.15 3.28 -12.68
C TRP A 80 -0.21 4.22 -13.83
N ILE A 81 -0.27 5.50 -13.53
CA ILE A 81 -0.57 6.58 -14.45
C ILE A 81 0.54 7.62 -14.35
N PHE A 82 1.16 7.96 -15.47
CA PHE A 82 2.16 9.00 -15.57
C PHE A 82 1.80 9.94 -16.70
N GLN A 83 1.81 11.24 -16.45
CA GLN A 83 1.45 12.27 -17.43
C GLN A 83 0.07 12.07 -18.08
N GLY A 84 -0.88 11.50 -17.33
CA GLY A 84 -2.25 11.23 -17.79
C GLY A 84 -2.43 9.92 -18.57
N GLU A 85 -1.35 9.16 -18.77
CA GLU A 85 -1.36 7.91 -19.53
C GLU A 85 -1.10 6.71 -18.62
N LYS A 86 -1.84 5.61 -18.86
CA LYS A 86 -1.58 4.35 -18.16
C LYS A 86 -0.24 3.77 -18.59
N LEU A 87 0.55 3.36 -17.61
CA LEU A 87 1.81 2.65 -17.82
C LEU A 87 1.50 1.16 -18.02
N VAL A 88 1.98 0.63 -19.14
CA VAL A 88 1.88 -0.79 -19.46
C VAL A 88 3.22 -1.26 -20.00
N LYS A 89 3.55 -2.53 -19.75
CA LYS A 89 4.85 -3.13 -20.14
C LYS A 89 5.09 -3.07 -21.65
N GLU A 90 4.03 -3.12 -22.45
CA GLU A 90 4.08 -3.08 -23.91
C GLU A 90 4.49 -1.71 -24.46
N ARG A 91 4.35 -0.63 -23.66
CA ARG A 91 4.69 0.73 -24.09
C ARG A 91 6.16 1.06 -23.88
N ASP A 92 6.77 0.52 -22.82
CA ASP A 92 8.18 0.71 -22.54
C ASP A 92 8.77 -0.59 -21.93
N PRO A 93 9.72 -1.25 -22.60
CA PRO A 93 10.33 -2.48 -22.10
C PRO A 93 11.13 -2.28 -20.80
N ARG A 94 11.42 -1.03 -20.40
CA ARG A 94 12.07 -0.71 -19.12
C ARG A 94 11.14 -0.86 -17.92
N TYR A 95 9.82 -0.94 -18.14
CA TYR A 95 8.85 -1.09 -17.08
C TYR A 95 8.70 -2.56 -16.67
N HIS A 96 8.91 -2.81 -15.38
CA HIS A 96 8.62 -4.08 -14.74
C HIS A 96 7.62 -3.85 -13.61
N PHE A 97 6.68 -4.80 -13.48
CA PHE A 97 5.64 -4.74 -12.46
C PHE A 97 5.74 -6.00 -11.61
N ASP A 98 5.96 -5.84 -10.31
CA ASP A 98 6.01 -6.92 -9.32
C ASP A 98 5.06 -6.58 -8.17
N ASP A 99 3.98 -7.34 -7.98
CA ASP A 99 2.93 -7.03 -6.99
C ASP A 99 2.53 -5.55 -6.98
N TRP A 100 2.26 -5.00 -8.17
CA TRP A 100 1.91 -3.59 -8.43
C TRP A 100 3.05 -2.58 -8.23
N THR A 101 4.18 -2.96 -7.64
CA THR A 101 5.38 -2.13 -7.59
C THR A 101 5.89 -1.89 -9.00
N LEU A 102 6.12 -0.63 -9.35
CA LEU A 102 6.68 -0.25 -10.64
C LEU A 102 8.19 -0.13 -10.52
N GLU A 103 8.91 -0.91 -11.30
CA GLU A 103 10.34 -0.75 -11.52
C GLU A 103 10.61 -0.17 -12.89
N ILE A 104 11.52 0.80 -12.95
CA ILE A 104 11.97 1.43 -14.19
C ILE A 104 13.48 1.27 -14.25
N VAL A 105 14.00 0.48 -15.19
CA VAL A 105 15.44 0.31 -15.39
C VAL A 105 16.01 1.41 -16.29
N ASN A 106 17.28 1.75 -16.12
CA ASN A 106 17.98 2.80 -16.88
C ASN A 106 17.16 4.11 -16.90
N VAL A 107 16.91 4.65 -15.71
CA VAL A 107 16.09 5.84 -15.53
C VAL A 107 16.78 7.07 -16.12
N SER A 108 16.02 7.89 -16.83
CA SER A 108 16.47 9.18 -17.34
C SER A 108 15.77 10.32 -16.61
N ARG A 109 16.31 11.55 -16.70
CA ARG A 109 15.63 12.74 -16.15
C ARG A 109 14.19 12.95 -16.64
N ARG A 110 13.82 12.39 -17.79
CA ARG A 110 12.47 12.51 -18.38
C ARG A 110 11.44 11.63 -17.70
N ASP A 111 11.90 10.60 -17.00
CA ASP A 111 11.05 9.74 -16.19
C ASP A 111 10.70 10.41 -14.84
N GLY A 112 11.41 11.47 -14.44
CA GLY A 112 11.07 12.22 -13.23
C GLY A 112 9.70 12.90 -13.30
N GLY A 113 8.94 12.84 -12.21
CA GLY A 113 7.65 13.51 -12.09
C GLY A 113 6.68 12.83 -11.13
N ASP A 114 5.42 13.25 -11.20
CA ASP A 114 4.34 12.74 -10.36
C ASP A 114 3.69 11.52 -11.01
N TYR A 115 3.82 10.37 -10.35
CA TYR A 115 3.16 9.12 -10.71
C TYR A 115 1.92 8.96 -9.83
N ILE A 116 0.80 8.54 -10.43
CA ILE A 116 -0.43 8.23 -9.72
C ILE A 116 -0.61 6.71 -9.77
N ILE A 117 -0.88 6.10 -8.62
CA ILE A 117 -1.35 4.71 -8.58
C ILE A 117 -2.81 4.70 -8.15
N GLU A 118 -3.62 3.98 -8.91
CA GLU A 118 -5.04 3.77 -8.65
C GLU A 118 -5.30 2.27 -8.45
N CYS A 119 -5.85 1.90 -7.31
CA CYS A 119 -6.17 0.52 -6.95
C CYS A 119 -7.68 0.37 -6.72
N SER A 120 -8.24 -0.78 -7.11
CA SER A 120 -9.67 -1.06 -6.97
C SER A 120 -9.97 -2.51 -6.57
N ASN A 121 -11.07 -2.71 -5.85
CA ASN A 121 -11.72 -4.00 -5.59
C ASN A 121 -13.26 -3.87 -5.69
N ALA A 122 -13.98 -4.90 -5.27
CA ALA A 122 -15.45 -4.92 -5.27
C ALA A 122 -16.10 -3.84 -4.38
N GLU A 123 -15.38 -3.33 -3.37
CA GLU A 123 -15.89 -2.34 -2.41
C GLU A 123 -15.61 -0.90 -2.84
N GLY A 124 -14.73 -0.68 -3.83
CA GLY A 124 -14.46 0.64 -4.38
C GLY A 124 -13.05 0.79 -4.93
N ASN A 125 -12.61 2.04 -5.04
CA ASN A 125 -11.27 2.40 -5.50
C ASN A 125 -10.65 3.47 -4.60
N ASN A 126 -9.33 3.55 -4.67
CA ASN A 126 -8.56 4.61 -4.05
C ASN A 126 -7.30 4.86 -4.87
N ARG A 127 -6.73 6.06 -4.75
CA ARG A 127 -5.51 6.43 -5.45
C ARG A 127 -4.60 7.30 -4.60
N THR A 128 -3.31 7.18 -4.83
CA THR A 128 -2.30 8.05 -4.24
C THR A 128 -1.28 8.50 -5.27
N LYS A 129 -0.44 9.45 -4.90
CA LYS A 129 0.60 10.03 -5.74
C LYS A 129 1.97 9.76 -5.13
N LEU A 130 2.93 9.39 -5.98
CA LEU A 130 4.34 9.20 -5.65
C LEU A 130 5.19 9.99 -6.64
N LYS A 131 6.08 10.85 -6.14
CA LYS A 131 6.98 11.63 -6.96
C LYS A 131 8.31 10.90 -7.18
N LEU A 132 8.68 10.68 -8.44
CA LEU A 132 10.02 10.21 -8.80
C LEU A 132 10.94 11.41 -9.04
N ASP A 133 12.02 11.47 -8.27
CA ASP A 133 13.05 12.50 -8.35
C ASP A 133 14.37 11.89 -8.86
N VAL A 134 14.73 12.22 -10.09
CA VAL A 134 15.89 11.66 -10.79
C VAL A 134 17.07 12.62 -10.67
N GLN A 135 18.14 12.16 -10.03
CA GLN A 135 19.31 12.94 -9.70
C GLN A 135 20.46 12.74 -10.69
N CYS A 136 21.19 13.84 -10.91
CA CYS A 136 22.56 13.85 -11.41
C CYS A 136 23.43 12.81 -10.73
N GLU A 137 24.14 11.94 -11.44
CA GLU A 137 25.43 11.51 -10.91
C GLU A 137 26.28 12.77 -10.74
N GLU A 138 26.55 13.16 -9.49
CA GLU A 138 27.48 14.25 -9.22
C GLU A 138 28.87 13.80 -9.64
N LEU A 139 29.33 14.27 -10.80
CA LEU A 139 30.75 14.21 -11.14
C LEU A 139 31.52 14.97 -10.04
N LYS A 140 32.14 14.23 -9.10
CA LYS A 140 33.09 14.80 -8.13
C LYS A 140 34.16 15.56 -8.90
N THR A 141 33.99 16.87 -9.04
CA THR A 141 34.92 17.71 -9.79
C THR A 141 35.97 18.25 -8.84
N ASN A 142 37.14 17.59 -8.83
CA ASN A 142 38.49 18.05 -8.40
C ASN A 142 38.69 18.25 -6.88
N SER A 143 39.87 18.08 -6.25
CA SER A 143 41.25 18.30 -6.72
C SER A 143 42.26 17.62 -5.80
N ASP A 144 43.09 16.71 -6.32
CA ASP A 144 44.44 16.46 -5.79
C ASP A 144 45.41 16.53 -6.98
N THR A 145 45.68 17.76 -7.41
CA THR A 145 46.89 18.07 -8.18
C THR A 145 47.93 18.51 -7.17
N SER A 146 49.08 17.84 -7.22
CA SER A 146 50.28 17.99 -6.42
C SER A 146 50.68 19.45 -6.10
N ALA A 147 51.12 19.66 -4.86
CA ALA A 147 52.21 20.56 -4.49
C ALA A 147 52.97 19.98 -3.31
#